data_AF-A0AAD8JWY1-F1
#
_entry.id   AF-A0AAD8JWY1-F1
#
_cell.length_a   1.000
_cell.length_b   1.000
_cell.length_c   1.000
_cell.angle_alpha   90.00
_cell.angle_beta   90.00
_cell.angle_gamma   90.00
#
_symmetry.space_group_name_H-M   'P 1'
#
loop_
_entity.id
_entity.type
_entity.pdbx_description
1 polymer ?
#
loop_
_entity_poly.entity_id
_entity_poly.type
_entity_poly.pdbx_seq_one_letter_code
_entity_poly.pdbx_strand_id
1 'polypeptide(L)'
;MSLIEAAFSLASTSTSLSLRLCRNSTKRIGDIEDGIEIDTIHKNKKKKHQSLLRRFKTKTGLFVTDITSTEWCEKQKELYLVYGKPKASEAMKAGSARHALLEQEVITKVDIIIRSAEEHWALKMINFIHGTNQLFLDGLTRELPLIGFANDVCVVGVIDELRLKTGTVTLVETKTRSQNNLPSEPQQRNGRLQLMCYKYLWDKLLAHPFPTQHFIQLFSLNPDYLLSQEIRELAIQAGAPIQT
;
A
#
# COMPACT_ATOMS: atom_id res chain seq x y z
N MET A 1 -2.56 22.62 1.87
CA MET A 1 -1.42 21.74 1.53
C MET A 1 -1.49 20.45 2.36
N SER A 2 -2.52 19.65 2.11
CA SER A 2 -2.52 18.17 2.10
C SER A 2 -3.97 17.68 1.93
N LEU A 3 -4.25 17.02 0.81
CA LEU A 3 -5.37 16.07 0.69
C LEU A 3 -4.91 14.73 0.06
N ILE A 4 -3.79 14.74 -0.68
CA ILE A 4 -2.57 13.88 -0.58
C ILE A 4 -1.45 14.80 -1.14
N GLU A 5 -1.30 15.97 -0.53
CA GLU A 5 -0.89 17.27 -1.13
C GLU A 5 -1.80 17.79 -2.27
N ALA A 6 -2.29 16.95 -3.18
CA ALA A 6 -3.45 17.18 -4.09
C ALA A 6 -3.63 15.95 -4.99
N ALA A 7 -3.65 14.74 -4.40
CA ALA A 7 -3.35 13.45 -5.08
C ALA A 7 -2.03 13.44 -5.92
N PHE A 8 -1.18 14.46 -5.74
CA PHE A 8 -0.02 14.94 -6.53
C PHE A 8 -0.31 15.86 -7.75
N SER A 9 -0.91 17.05 -7.57
CA SER A 9 -0.89 18.23 -8.48
C SER A 9 -0.83 18.01 -10.02
N LEU A 10 -1.80 17.27 -10.59
CA LEU A 10 -1.89 16.81 -12.00
C LEU A 10 -0.66 16.03 -12.47
N ALA A 11 -0.87 15.10 -13.40
CA ALA A 11 0.21 14.62 -14.22
C ALA A 11 0.93 15.82 -14.89
N SER A 12 2.09 16.20 -14.35
CA SER A 12 3.08 17.12 -14.87
C SER A 12 2.63 18.51 -15.35
N THR A 13 2.97 19.52 -14.56
CA THR A 13 3.24 20.86 -15.13
C THR A 13 4.67 20.93 -15.61
N SER A 14 4.81 21.21 -16.91
CA SER A 14 6.05 21.31 -17.64
C SER A 14 6.95 22.42 -17.10
N THR A 15 8.22 22.10 -16.86
CA THR A 15 9.31 22.97 -17.34
C THR A 15 10.57 22.14 -17.52
N SER A 16 10.99 22.05 -18.78
CA SER A 16 12.21 21.42 -19.21
C SER A 16 13.41 22.21 -18.68
N LEU A 17 14.35 21.51 -18.05
CA LEU A 17 15.76 21.88 -18.16
C LEU A 17 16.62 20.63 -18.28
N SER A 18 16.94 20.37 -19.54
CA SER A 18 17.97 19.45 -19.99
C SER A 18 19.31 19.80 -19.34
N LEU A 19 19.89 18.85 -18.62
CA LEU A 19 21.35 18.75 -18.52
C LEU A 19 21.78 17.37 -19.00
N ARG A 20 22.19 17.36 -20.27
CA ARG A 20 23.00 16.31 -20.87
C ARG A 20 24.28 16.15 -20.04
N LEU A 21 24.62 14.93 -19.66
CA LEU A 21 26.00 14.53 -19.51
C LEU A 21 26.23 13.24 -20.28
N CYS A 22 26.70 13.38 -21.51
CA CYS A 22 27.37 12.32 -22.22
C CYS A 22 28.72 12.06 -21.52
N ARG A 23 29.06 10.79 -21.27
CA ARG A 23 30.46 10.35 -21.38
C ARG A 23 30.55 8.87 -21.74
N ASN A 24 31.32 8.66 -22.80
CA ASN A 24 31.58 7.42 -23.50
C ASN A 24 32.68 6.57 -22.84
N SER A 25 32.71 5.31 -23.32
CA SER A 25 33.86 4.39 -23.42
C SER A 25 34.09 3.50 -22.20
N THR A 26 34.42 2.21 -22.31
CA THR A 26 34.93 1.40 -23.44
C THR A 26 34.37 -0.02 -23.34
N LYS A 27 33.85 -0.58 -24.44
CA LYS A 27 33.66 -2.02 -24.61
C LYS A 27 35.05 -2.69 -24.61
N ARG A 28 35.33 -3.58 -23.66
CA ARG A 28 36.30 -4.66 -23.87
C ARG A 28 35.53 -5.88 -24.35
N ILE A 29 35.86 -6.30 -25.55
CA ILE A 29 35.47 -7.56 -26.18
C ILE A 29 36.19 -8.68 -25.41
N GLY A 30 35.41 -9.66 -24.95
CA GLY A 30 35.88 -10.90 -24.35
C GLY A 30 35.05 -12.03 -24.92
N ASP A 31 35.72 -13.16 -25.14
CA ASP A 31 35.43 -14.14 -26.17
C ASP A 31 34.14 -14.96 -26.00
N ILE A 32 33.64 -15.41 -27.16
CA ILE A 32 32.44 -16.20 -27.37
C ILE A 32 32.77 -17.65 -27.01
N GLU A 33 32.16 -18.18 -25.95
CA GLU A 33 31.57 -19.52 -25.86
C GLU A 33 30.88 -19.69 -24.48
N ASP A 34 29.68 -20.31 -24.47
CA ASP A 34 28.83 -20.66 -23.31
C ASP A 34 27.97 -19.57 -22.62
N GLY A 35 27.17 -18.83 -23.42
CA GLY A 35 26.41 -17.66 -22.97
C GLY A 35 24.94 -17.84 -22.55
N ILE A 36 24.44 -19.02 -22.15
CA ILE A 36 23.00 -19.19 -21.84
C ILE A 36 22.68 -19.61 -20.38
N GLU A 37 23.57 -20.31 -19.66
CA GLU A 37 23.28 -20.77 -18.28
C GLU A 37 23.84 -19.87 -17.17
N ILE A 38 24.99 -19.23 -17.38
CA ILE A 38 25.70 -18.44 -16.35
C ILE A 38 24.88 -17.21 -15.92
N ASP A 39 24.20 -16.59 -16.87
CA ASP A 39 23.45 -15.35 -16.67
C ASP A 39 22.20 -15.56 -15.79
N THR A 40 21.55 -16.72 -15.94
CA THR A 40 20.39 -17.14 -15.15
C THR A 40 20.80 -17.52 -13.72
N ILE A 41 21.93 -18.22 -13.56
CA ILE A 41 22.48 -18.58 -12.25
C ILE A 41 22.96 -17.33 -11.50
N HIS A 42 23.65 -16.39 -12.17
CA HIS A 42 24.07 -15.13 -11.55
C HIS A 42 22.89 -14.22 -11.21
N LYS A 43 21.87 -14.11 -12.07
CA LYS A 43 20.63 -13.36 -11.75
C LYS A 43 19.88 -13.98 -10.56
N ASN A 44 19.82 -15.31 -10.46
CA ASN A 44 19.18 -16.02 -9.34
C ASN A 44 20.00 -15.93 -8.04
N LYS A 45 21.33 -16.06 -8.10
CA LYS A 45 22.22 -15.80 -6.94
C LYS A 45 22.09 -14.35 -6.46
N LYS A 46 22.10 -13.38 -7.38
CA LYS A 46 21.96 -11.94 -7.06
C LYS A 46 20.60 -11.60 -6.46
N LYS A 47 19.52 -12.28 -6.86
CA LYS A 47 18.19 -12.18 -6.21
C LYS A 47 18.15 -12.84 -4.82
N LYS A 48 18.92 -13.90 -4.57
CA LYS A 48 18.98 -14.58 -3.26
C LYS A 48 19.73 -13.77 -2.19
N HIS A 49 20.68 -12.93 -2.59
CA HIS A 49 21.41 -12.02 -1.69
C HIS A 49 20.69 -10.69 -1.39
N GLN A 50 19.53 -10.45 -1.98
CA GLN A 50 18.73 -9.26 -1.67
C GLN A 50 17.91 -9.48 -0.38
N SER A 51 17.64 -8.39 0.34
CA SER A 51 16.72 -8.44 1.49
C SER A 51 15.33 -8.91 1.06
N LEU A 52 14.61 -9.57 1.98
CA LEU A 52 13.25 -10.04 1.72
C LEU A 52 12.32 -8.89 1.31
N LEU A 53 12.50 -7.70 1.91
CA LEU A 53 11.77 -6.50 1.55
C LEU A 53 11.95 -6.17 0.06
N ARG A 54 13.20 -6.08 -0.42
CA ARG A 54 13.47 -5.78 -1.83
C ARG A 54 12.99 -6.89 -2.77
N ARG A 55 13.12 -8.14 -2.37
CA ARG A 55 12.71 -9.28 -3.20
C ARG A 55 11.19 -9.36 -3.36
N PHE A 56 10.42 -9.08 -2.31
CA PHE A 56 8.98 -9.38 -2.28
C PHE A 56 8.06 -8.15 -2.18
N LYS A 57 8.58 -6.96 -1.85
CA LYS A 57 7.76 -5.77 -1.53
C LYS A 57 8.08 -4.52 -2.35
N THR A 58 9.01 -4.61 -3.31
CA THR A 58 9.36 -3.47 -4.18
C THR A 58 8.18 -2.89 -4.96
N LYS A 59 7.20 -3.71 -5.36
CA LYS A 59 6.05 -3.24 -6.17
C LYS A 59 4.83 -2.82 -5.33
N THR A 60 4.71 -3.31 -4.10
CA THR A 60 3.48 -3.20 -3.31
C THR A 60 3.65 -2.38 -2.03
N GLY A 61 4.88 -2.16 -1.58
CA GLY A 61 5.15 -1.73 -0.21
C GLY A 61 5.04 -2.89 0.79
N LEU A 62 5.47 -2.64 2.02
CA LEU A 62 5.36 -3.56 3.15
C LEU A 62 3.95 -3.48 3.74
N PHE A 63 3.22 -4.59 3.81
CA PHE A 63 1.89 -4.53 4.42
C PHE A 63 1.99 -4.52 5.95
N VAL A 64 1.05 -3.85 6.62
CA VAL A 64 0.92 -3.95 8.08
C VAL A 64 0.74 -5.42 8.51
N THR A 65 0.00 -6.21 7.73
CA THR A 65 -0.12 -7.66 7.98
C THR A 65 1.18 -8.44 7.79
N ASP A 66 2.16 -7.89 7.05
CA ASP A 66 3.50 -8.49 7.02
C ASP A 66 4.22 -8.30 8.35
N ILE A 67 4.14 -7.10 8.93
CA ILE A 67 4.72 -6.77 10.25
C ILE A 67 4.02 -7.58 11.34
N THR A 68 2.70 -7.60 11.38
CA THR A 68 1.99 -8.31 12.45
C THR A 68 2.19 -9.83 12.38
N SER A 69 2.36 -10.38 11.17
CA SER A 69 2.64 -11.82 11.01
C SER A 69 4.01 -12.27 11.54
N THR A 70 4.96 -11.35 11.76
CA THR A 70 6.25 -11.71 12.37
C THR A 70 6.18 -11.82 13.89
N GLU A 71 5.14 -11.26 14.52
CA GLU A 71 5.00 -11.21 15.98
C GLU A 71 4.97 -12.59 16.63
N TRP A 72 4.35 -13.58 15.97
CA TRP A 72 4.35 -14.96 16.43
C TRP A 72 5.63 -15.71 16.05
N CYS A 73 6.01 -15.66 14.77
CA CYS A 73 7.20 -16.35 14.27
C CYS A 73 7.72 -15.70 12.98
N GLU A 74 8.89 -15.06 13.06
CA GLU A 74 9.58 -14.46 11.91
C GLU A 74 9.90 -15.48 10.83
N LYS A 75 10.32 -16.70 11.22
CA LYS A 75 10.65 -17.76 10.28
C LYS A 75 9.43 -18.22 9.48
N GLN A 76 8.26 -18.30 10.12
CA GLN A 76 7.01 -18.61 9.43
C GLN A 76 6.71 -17.57 8.35
N LYS A 77 6.93 -16.28 8.65
CA LYS A 77 6.73 -15.21 7.66
C LYS A 77 7.69 -15.34 6.48
N GLU A 78 8.97 -15.63 6.73
CA GLU A 78 9.94 -15.90 5.67
C GLU A 78 9.47 -17.06 4.78
N LEU A 79 9.05 -18.18 5.38
CA LEU A 79 8.53 -19.33 4.64
C LEU A 79 7.30 -18.97 3.80
N TYR A 80 6.37 -18.16 4.33
CA TYR A 80 5.21 -17.68 3.56
C TYR A 80 5.58 -16.81 2.37
N LEU A 81 6.66 -16.03 2.47
CA LEU A 81 7.16 -15.24 1.34
C LEU A 81 7.82 -16.13 0.28
N VAL A 82 8.58 -17.13 0.70
CA VAL A 82 9.36 -17.99 -0.22
C VAL A 82 8.52 -19.09 -0.87
N TYR A 83 7.67 -19.76 -0.09
CA TYR A 83 6.91 -20.93 -0.50
C TYR A 83 5.41 -20.66 -0.71
N GLY A 84 4.95 -19.46 -0.35
CA GLY A 84 3.54 -19.09 -0.41
C GLY A 84 2.80 -19.33 0.90
N LYS A 85 1.63 -18.69 1.03
CA LYS A 85 0.76 -18.85 2.19
C LYS A 85 -0.05 -20.16 2.09
N PRO A 86 -0.37 -20.80 3.22
CA PRO A 86 -1.35 -21.88 3.22
C PRO A 86 -2.72 -21.39 2.74
N LYS A 87 -3.56 -22.32 2.27
CA LYS A 87 -4.94 -22.00 1.89
C LYS A 87 -5.71 -21.42 3.08
N ALA A 88 -6.58 -20.44 2.79
CA ALA A 88 -7.43 -19.86 3.82
C ALA A 88 -8.34 -20.93 4.44
N SER A 89 -8.36 -21.00 5.76
CA SER A 89 -9.27 -21.88 6.50
C SER A 89 -10.71 -21.37 6.40
N GLU A 90 -11.69 -22.24 6.69
CA GLU A 90 -13.10 -21.84 6.72
C GLU A 90 -13.37 -20.69 7.70
N ALA A 91 -12.67 -20.68 8.85
CA ALA A 91 -12.76 -19.56 9.79
C ALA A 91 -12.21 -18.25 9.20
N MET A 92 -11.12 -18.30 8.42
CA MET A 92 -10.61 -17.11 7.73
C MET A 92 -11.56 -16.62 6.65
N LYS A 93 -12.17 -17.53 5.86
CA LYS A 93 -13.16 -17.19 4.83
C LYS A 93 -14.40 -16.55 5.44
N ALA A 94 -14.92 -17.11 6.54
CA ALA A 94 -16.04 -16.55 7.28
C ALA A 94 -15.71 -15.16 7.83
N GLY A 95 -14.48 -14.97 8.32
CA GLY A 95 -13.95 -13.67 8.72
C GLY A 95 -13.99 -12.66 7.58
N SER A 96 -13.36 -12.99 6.44
CA SER A 96 -13.36 -12.11 5.26
C SER A 96 -14.78 -11.79 4.76
N ALA A 97 -15.71 -12.76 4.78
CA ALA A 97 -17.10 -12.52 4.43
C ALA A 97 -17.78 -11.52 5.40
N ARG A 98 -17.48 -11.59 6.70
CA ARG A 98 -18.02 -10.63 7.67
C ARG A 98 -17.49 -9.22 7.42
N HIS A 99 -16.21 -9.05 7.12
CA HIS A 99 -15.64 -7.75 6.74
C HIS A 99 -16.29 -7.20 5.47
N ALA A 100 -16.47 -8.03 4.44
CA ALA A 100 -17.13 -7.61 3.20
C ALA A 100 -18.57 -7.13 3.44
N LEU A 101 -19.33 -7.79 4.32
CA LEU A 101 -20.66 -7.34 4.73
C LEU A 101 -20.60 -6.00 5.46
N LEU A 102 -19.66 -5.83 6.41
CA LEU A 102 -19.46 -4.57 7.13
C LEU A 102 -19.10 -3.43 6.17
N GLU A 103 -18.23 -3.68 5.19
CA GLU A 103 -17.85 -2.70 4.19
C GLU A 103 -19.08 -2.25 3.37
N GLN A 104 -19.91 -3.20 2.92
CA GLN A 104 -21.12 -2.92 2.14
C GLN A 104 -22.20 -2.14 2.90
N GLU A 105 -22.19 -2.16 4.24
CA GLU A 105 -23.09 -1.34 5.06
C GLU A 105 -22.81 0.17 4.89
N VAL A 106 -21.60 0.55 4.46
CA VAL A 106 -21.12 1.94 4.44
C VAL A 106 -20.61 2.37 3.06
N ILE A 107 -20.07 1.45 2.26
CA ILE A 107 -19.38 1.74 1.01
C ILE A 107 -19.98 0.91 -0.12
N THR A 108 -20.29 1.58 -1.23
CA THR A 108 -20.71 0.91 -2.47
C THR A 108 -19.49 0.60 -3.33
N LYS A 109 -19.32 -0.67 -3.73
CA LYS A 109 -18.21 -1.08 -4.60
C LYS A 109 -18.52 -0.73 -6.05
N VAL A 110 -17.52 -0.16 -6.71
CA VAL A 110 -17.54 0.14 -8.14
C VAL A 110 -16.41 -0.64 -8.79
N ASP A 111 -16.74 -1.46 -9.79
CA ASP A 111 -15.76 -2.24 -10.54
C ASP A 111 -15.10 -1.35 -11.60
N ILE A 112 -13.79 -1.20 -11.51
CA ILE A 112 -12.99 -0.31 -12.37
C ILE A 112 -11.89 -1.13 -13.04
N ILE A 113 -11.63 -0.86 -14.32
CA ILE A 113 -10.57 -1.54 -15.07
C ILE A 113 -9.23 -0.82 -14.82
N ILE A 114 -8.30 -1.51 -14.16
CA ILE A 114 -6.95 -1.00 -13.90
C ILE A 114 -6.01 -1.42 -15.03
N ARG A 115 -5.39 -0.45 -15.70
CA ARG A 115 -4.53 -0.68 -16.88
C ARG A 115 -3.04 -0.54 -16.57
N SER A 116 -2.67 0.17 -15.49
CA SER A 116 -1.27 0.39 -15.12
C SER A 116 -1.03 0.40 -13.61
N ALA A 117 0.25 0.44 -13.22
CA ALA A 117 0.64 0.58 -11.82
C ALA A 117 0.28 1.97 -11.27
N GLU A 118 0.35 3.00 -12.11
CA GLU A 118 -0.07 4.37 -11.80
C GLU A 118 -1.55 4.42 -11.46
N GLU A 119 -2.41 3.79 -12.28
CA GLU A 119 -3.84 3.70 -12.01
C GLU A 119 -4.14 2.91 -10.73
N HIS A 120 -3.40 1.83 -10.46
CA HIS A 120 -3.54 1.06 -9.22
C HIS A 120 -3.27 1.91 -7.97
N TRP A 121 -2.19 2.69 -7.99
CA TRP A 121 -1.85 3.58 -6.87
C TRP A 121 -2.78 4.78 -6.79
N ALA A 122 -3.15 5.38 -7.91
CA ALA A 122 -4.11 6.48 -7.97
C ALA A 122 -5.44 6.06 -7.34
N LEU A 123 -5.96 4.86 -7.66
CA LEU A 123 -7.21 4.38 -7.08
C LEU A 123 -7.12 4.20 -5.56
N LYS A 124 -5.99 3.70 -5.03
CA LYS A 124 -5.78 3.63 -3.57
C LYS A 124 -5.80 5.00 -2.91
N MET A 125 -5.17 5.99 -3.55
CA MET A 125 -5.14 7.38 -3.08
C MET A 125 -6.54 8.02 -3.12
N ILE A 126 -7.29 7.79 -4.19
CA ILE A 126 -8.69 8.25 -4.34
C ILE A 126 -9.56 7.63 -3.25
N ASN A 127 -9.45 6.32 -3.01
CA ASN A 127 -10.19 5.63 -1.96
C ASN A 127 -9.85 6.17 -0.57
N PHE A 128 -8.58 6.53 -0.31
CA PHE A 128 -8.19 7.19 0.93
C PHE A 128 -8.85 8.56 1.09
N ILE A 129 -8.84 9.40 0.04
CA ILE A 129 -9.49 10.72 0.06
C ILE A 129 -10.99 10.56 0.30
N HIS A 130 -11.63 9.69 -0.47
CA HIS A 130 -13.06 9.42 -0.36
C HIS A 130 -13.45 8.95 1.04
N GLY A 131 -12.76 7.94 1.59
CA GLY A 131 -13.05 7.42 2.93
C GLY A 131 -12.72 8.43 4.05
N THR A 132 -11.71 9.28 3.85
CA THR A 132 -11.42 10.38 4.80
C THR A 132 -12.52 11.43 4.79
N ASN A 133 -13.02 11.80 3.60
CA ASN A 133 -14.16 12.71 3.48
C ASN A 133 -15.43 12.10 4.08
N GLN A 134 -15.68 10.81 3.83
CA GLN A 134 -16.76 10.07 4.47
C GLN A 134 -16.65 10.09 6.00
N LEU A 135 -15.46 9.89 6.56
CA LEU A 135 -15.22 9.97 8.00
C LEU A 135 -15.55 11.36 8.57
N PHE A 136 -15.23 12.43 7.86
CA PHE A 136 -15.52 13.80 8.32
C PHE A 136 -17.00 14.19 8.18
N LEU A 137 -17.70 13.68 7.16
CA LEU A 137 -19.10 14.00 6.90
C LEU A 137 -20.06 13.12 7.73
N ASP A 138 -19.85 11.80 7.70
CA ASP A 138 -20.76 10.82 8.29
C ASP A 138 -20.30 10.36 9.68
N GLY A 139 -19.06 10.68 10.06
CA GLY A 139 -18.47 10.26 11.34
C GLY A 139 -17.99 8.80 11.36
N LEU A 140 -18.05 8.09 10.22
CA LEU A 140 -17.71 6.68 10.08
C LEU A 140 -17.16 6.40 8.69
N THR A 141 -16.09 5.61 8.60
CA THR A 141 -15.65 4.98 7.34
C THR A 141 -15.09 3.59 7.61
N ARG A 142 -15.08 2.73 6.60
CA ARG A 142 -14.62 1.35 6.68
C ARG A 142 -13.63 1.00 5.58
N GLU A 143 -12.80 0.00 5.83
CA GLU A 143 -11.79 -0.49 4.88
C GLU A 143 -10.93 0.63 4.26
N LEU A 144 -10.52 1.62 5.08
CA LEU A 144 -9.79 2.80 4.62
C LEU A 144 -8.34 2.41 4.26
N PRO A 145 -7.91 2.51 3.00
CA PRO A 145 -6.54 2.20 2.63
C PRO A 145 -5.59 3.26 3.17
N LEU A 146 -4.55 2.84 3.89
CA LEU A 146 -3.56 3.72 4.47
C LEU A 146 -2.19 3.48 3.83
N ILE A 147 -1.55 4.54 3.36
CA ILE A 147 -0.20 4.48 2.79
C ILE A 147 0.66 5.49 3.55
N GLY A 148 1.79 5.06 4.07
CA GLY A 148 2.70 5.94 4.80
C GLY A 148 4.13 5.41 4.79
N PHE A 149 5.03 6.17 5.39
CA PHE A 149 6.44 5.80 5.49
C PHE A 149 6.86 5.59 6.93
N ALA A 150 7.60 4.51 7.18
CA ALA A 150 8.27 4.23 8.44
C ALA A 150 9.74 3.91 8.14
N ASN A 151 10.67 4.78 8.57
CA ASN A 151 12.12 4.64 8.32
C ASN A 151 12.44 4.36 6.85
N ASP A 152 11.93 5.19 5.94
CA ASP A 152 12.09 5.07 4.48
C ASP A 152 11.48 3.81 3.83
N VAL A 153 10.75 3.01 4.61
CA VAL A 153 9.96 1.88 4.09
C VAL A 153 8.53 2.34 3.88
N CYS A 154 8.02 2.22 2.65
CA CYS A 154 6.60 2.41 2.36
C CYS A 154 5.81 1.27 3.00
N VAL A 155 4.94 1.63 3.95
CA VAL A 155 4.02 0.72 4.64
C VAL A 155 2.60 0.96 4.16
N VAL A 156 1.90 -0.12 3.84
CA VAL A 156 0.53 -0.10 3.33
C VAL A 156 -0.38 -0.89 4.27
N GLY A 157 -1.53 -0.34 4.58
CA GLY A 157 -2.52 -0.91 5.47
C GLY A 157 -3.93 -0.71 4.95
N VAL A 158 -4.89 -1.39 5.57
CA VAL A 158 -6.32 -1.12 5.40
C VAL A 158 -6.92 -1.12 6.80
N ILE A 159 -7.43 0.02 7.24
CA ILE A 159 -8.06 0.13 8.55
C ILE A 159 -9.51 -0.33 8.41
N ASP A 160 -9.91 -1.35 9.17
CA ASP A 160 -11.26 -1.91 9.08
C ASP A 160 -12.33 -0.84 9.32
N GLU A 161 -12.17 -0.01 10.35
CA GLU A 161 -13.14 1.03 10.70
C GLU A 161 -12.48 2.21 11.42
N LEU A 162 -12.86 3.43 11.02
CA LEU A 162 -12.58 4.65 11.76
C LEU A 162 -13.89 5.32 12.17
N ARG A 163 -13.92 5.83 13.40
CA ARG A 163 -15.05 6.58 13.95
C ARG A 163 -14.59 7.95 14.39
N LEU A 164 -15.32 9.00 14.01
CA LEU A 164 -15.12 10.36 14.48
C LEU A 164 -16.27 10.70 15.45
N LYS A 165 -15.94 10.83 16.74
CA LYS A 165 -16.90 11.26 17.77
C LYS A 165 -16.31 12.44 18.52
N THR A 166 -17.06 13.55 18.59
CA THR A 166 -16.69 14.75 19.35
C THR A 166 -15.24 15.21 19.07
N GLY A 167 -14.84 15.22 17.79
CA GLY A 167 -13.49 15.61 17.35
C GLY A 167 -12.38 14.57 17.58
N THR A 168 -12.68 13.42 18.18
CA THR A 168 -11.72 12.34 18.41
C THR A 168 -11.91 11.20 17.41
N VAL A 169 -10.84 10.87 16.69
CA VAL A 169 -10.79 9.72 15.78
C VAL A 169 -10.41 8.46 16.55
N THR A 170 -11.24 7.43 16.46
CA THR A 170 -11.00 6.10 17.04
C THR A 170 -10.83 5.07 15.93
N LEU A 171 -9.74 4.31 15.97
CA LEU A 171 -9.49 3.19 15.06
C LEU A 171 -10.04 1.91 15.70
N VAL A 172 -10.81 1.14 14.94
CA VAL A 172 -11.41 -0.12 15.39
C VAL A 172 -10.97 -1.24 14.45
N GLU A 173 -10.38 -2.29 15.02
CA GLU A 173 -10.04 -3.53 14.31
C GLU A 173 -11.07 -4.60 14.69
N THR A 174 -11.73 -5.19 13.69
CA THR A 174 -12.71 -6.25 13.91
C THR A 174 -12.06 -7.60 13.68
N LYS A 175 -12.20 -8.52 14.64
CA LYS A 175 -11.76 -9.91 14.48
C LYS A 175 -12.91 -10.86 14.73
N THR A 176 -13.08 -11.83 13.84
CA THR A 176 -14.05 -12.92 14.00
C THR A 176 -13.46 -14.09 14.77
N ARG A 177 -14.26 -14.73 15.62
CA ARG A 177 -13.89 -15.97 16.32
C ARG A 177 -14.99 -17.01 16.17
N SER A 178 -14.60 -18.28 16.22
CA SER A 178 -15.55 -19.41 16.27
C SER A 178 -16.13 -19.65 17.66
N GLN A 179 -15.41 -19.26 18.72
CA GLN A 179 -15.82 -19.42 20.11
C GLN A 179 -16.33 -18.11 20.70
N ASN A 180 -17.41 -18.19 21.48
CA ASN A 180 -18.06 -17.04 22.14
C ASN A 180 -17.35 -16.58 23.43
N ASN A 181 -16.04 -16.76 23.50
CA ASN A 181 -15.24 -16.32 24.65
C ASN A 181 -14.35 -15.16 24.21
N LEU A 182 -13.75 -14.42 25.15
CA LEU A 182 -12.71 -13.47 24.80
C LEU A 182 -11.42 -14.19 24.39
N PRO A 183 -10.65 -13.66 23.42
CA PRO A 183 -9.34 -14.20 23.08
C PRO A 183 -8.38 -14.04 24.25
N SER A 184 -7.45 -14.97 24.41
CA SER A 184 -6.38 -14.85 25.41
C SER A 184 -5.44 -13.69 25.07
N GLU A 185 -4.68 -13.19 26.04
CA GLU A 185 -3.70 -12.10 25.81
C GLU A 185 -2.77 -12.37 24.62
N PRO A 186 -2.17 -13.56 24.45
CA PRO A 186 -1.36 -13.87 23.27
C PRO A 186 -2.12 -13.70 21.94
N GLN A 187 -3.40 -14.06 21.90
CA GLN A 187 -4.23 -13.93 20.71
C GLN A 187 -4.61 -12.47 20.42
N GLN A 188 -4.60 -11.59 21.43
CA GLN A 188 -4.86 -10.16 21.27
C GLN A 188 -3.65 -9.37 20.77
N ARG A 189 -2.42 -9.84 21.05
CA ARG A 189 -1.17 -9.12 20.74
C ARG A 189 -1.05 -8.75 19.25
N ASN A 190 -1.41 -9.67 18.35
CA ASN A 190 -1.39 -9.41 16.92
C ASN A 190 -2.30 -8.25 16.52
N GLY A 191 -3.53 -8.22 17.05
CA GLY A 191 -4.49 -7.14 16.80
C GLY A 191 -4.05 -5.80 17.42
N ARG A 192 -3.46 -5.83 18.62
CA ARG A 192 -2.87 -4.62 19.25
C ARG A 192 -1.74 -4.06 18.40
N LEU A 193 -0.81 -4.91 17.95
CA LEU A 193 0.29 -4.48 17.07
C LEU A 193 -0.23 -3.90 15.75
N GLN A 194 -1.28 -4.49 15.18
CA GLN A 194 -1.94 -3.97 13.97
C GLN A 194 -2.46 -2.54 14.18
N LEU A 195 -3.22 -2.32 15.27
CA LEU A 195 -3.74 -1.00 15.62
C LEU A 195 -2.62 0.00 15.91
N MET A 196 -1.52 -0.42 16.56
CA MET A 196 -0.35 0.43 16.79
C MET A 196 0.29 0.87 15.47
N CYS A 197 0.44 -0.05 14.49
CA CYS A 197 0.96 0.30 13.17
C CYS A 197 0.05 1.29 12.46
N TYR A 198 -1.26 1.08 12.47
CA TYR A 198 -2.21 2.01 11.85
C TYR A 198 -2.19 3.38 12.53
N LYS A 199 -2.20 3.43 13.85
CA LYS A 199 -2.12 4.69 14.61
C LYS A 199 -0.82 5.44 14.31
N TYR A 200 0.31 4.74 14.28
CA TYR A 200 1.60 5.33 13.94
C TYR A 200 1.59 5.96 12.53
N LEU A 201 1.09 5.23 11.53
CA LEU A 201 1.02 5.73 10.16
C LEU A 201 0.04 6.91 10.03
N TRP A 202 -1.12 6.81 10.67
CA TRP A 202 -2.12 7.88 10.70
C TRP A 202 -1.55 9.17 11.31
N ASP A 203 -0.93 9.07 12.49
CA ASP A 203 -0.33 10.23 13.16
C ASP A 203 0.78 10.86 12.33
N LYS A 204 1.59 10.04 11.65
CA LYS A 204 2.66 10.53 10.78
C LYS A 204 2.12 11.29 9.58
N LEU A 205 1.03 10.81 8.98
CA LEU A 205 0.36 11.50 7.87
C LEU A 205 -0.24 12.84 8.29
N LEU A 206 -0.73 12.96 9.53
CA LEU A 206 -1.23 14.22 10.06
C LEU A 206 -0.11 15.21 10.42
N ALA A 207 1.02 14.71 10.91
CA ALA A 207 2.10 15.54 11.41
C ALA A 207 3.10 16.00 10.33
N HIS A 208 3.16 15.33 9.18
CA HIS A 208 4.18 15.60 8.15
C HIS A 208 3.57 15.50 6.75
N PRO A 209 4.04 16.29 5.78
CA PRO A 209 3.64 16.14 4.40
C PRO A 209 4.04 14.76 3.86
N PHE A 210 3.20 14.20 2.99
CA PHE A 210 3.48 12.92 2.37
C PHE A 210 4.69 13.04 1.42
N PRO A 211 5.70 12.15 1.48
CA PRO A 211 6.92 12.27 0.67
C PRO A 211 6.70 11.79 -0.78
N THR A 212 6.02 12.62 -1.56
CA THR A 212 5.61 12.41 -2.97
C THR A 212 6.71 11.86 -3.86
N GLN A 213 7.81 12.59 -3.93
CA GLN A 213 8.88 12.33 -4.88
C GLN A 213 9.55 10.99 -4.56
N HIS A 214 9.75 10.72 -3.27
CA HIS A 214 10.28 9.46 -2.81
C HIS A 214 9.34 8.30 -3.16
N PHE A 215 8.03 8.47 -2.97
CA PHE A 215 7.03 7.45 -3.35
C PHE A 215 7.04 7.13 -4.86
N ILE A 216 7.05 8.16 -5.71
CA ILE A 216 7.13 8.01 -7.17
C ILE A 216 8.41 7.25 -7.57
N GLN A 217 9.55 7.64 -7.00
CA GLN A 217 10.83 6.98 -7.26
C GLN A 217 10.84 5.52 -6.80
N LEU A 218 10.35 5.24 -5.59
CA LEU A 218 10.32 3.90 -5.00
C LEU A 218 9.57 2.90 -5.88
N PHE A 219 8.43 3.31 -6.44
CA PHE A 219 7.59 2.47 -7.29
C PHE A 219 7.85 2.65 -8.79
N SER A 220 8.82 3.50 -9.17
CA SER A 220 9.16 3.81 -10.57
C SER A 220 7.95 4.26 -11.38
N LEU A 221 7.09 5.10 -10.78
CA LEU A 221 5.87 5.60 -11.41
C LEU A 221 6.20 6.73 -12.39
N ASN A 222 5.46 6.81 -13.49
CA ASN A 222 5.55 7.94 -14.41
C ASN A 222 4.64 9.10 -13.94
N PRO A 223 5.18 10.26 -13.51
CA PRO A 223 4.36 11.40 -13.14
C PRO A 223 3.57 11.99 -14.32
N ASP A 224 4.06 11.84 -15.56
CA ASP A 224 3.38 12.31 -16.77
C ASP A 224 2.26 11.37 -17.26
N TYR A 225 1.99 10.29 -16.52
CA TYR A 225 0.99 9.31 -16.95
C TYR A 225 -0.43 9.89 -16.92
N LEU A 226 -1.10 9.86 -18.07
CA LEU A 226 -2.49 10.31 -18.17
C LEU A 226 -3.44 9.20 -17.68
N LEU A 227 -4.07 9.43 -16.52
CA LEU A 227 -5.10 8.55 -15.97
C LEU A 227 -6.30 8.44 -16.92
N SER A 228 -6.94 7.27 -16.95
CA SER A 228 -8.19 7.07 -17.67
C SER A 228 -9.29 8.06 -17.23
N GLN A 229 -10.23 8.33 -18.13
CA GLN A 229 -11.35 9.23 -17.86
C GLN A 229 -12.15 8.83 -16.60
N GLU A 230 -12.44 7.54 -16.47
CA GLU A 230 -13.16 6.98 -15.32
C GLU A 230 -12.46 7.29 -13.99
N ILE A 231 -11.14 7.08 -13.89
CA ILE A 231 -10.37 7.36 -12.67
C ILE A 231 -10.32 8.86 -12.37
N ARG A 232 -10.24 9.71 -13.41
CA ARG A 232 -10.26 11.17 -13.24
C ARG A 232 -11.62 11.65 -12.70
N GLU A 233 -12.73 11.10 -13.22
CA GLU A 233 -14.08 11.41 -12.75
C GLU A 233 -14.26 11.00 -11.28
N LEU A 234 -13.76 9.81 -10.89
CA LEU A 234 -13.77 9.37 -9.50
C LEU A 234 -12.92 10.25 -8.59
N ALA A 235 -11.76 10.72 -9.05
CA ALA A 235 -10.95 11.66 -8.28
C ALA A 235 -11.71 12.95 -8.00
N ILE A 236 -12.43 13.49 -8.99
CA ILE A 236 -13.27 14.69 -8.85
C ILE A 236 -14.39 14.42 -7.84
N GLN A 237 -15.11 13.29 -7.97
CA GLN A 237 -16.19 12.91 -7.06
C GLN A 237 -15.70 12.70 -5.62
N ALA A 238 -14.49 12.16 -5.46
CA ALA A 238 -13.87 12.01 -4.15
C ALA A 238 -13.46 13.34 -3.51
N GLY A 239 -13.50 14.45 -4.25
CA GLY A 239 -13.08 15.78 -3.77
C GLY A 239 -11.59 16.06 -3.96
N ALA A 240 -10.92 15.37 -4.88
CA ALA A 240 -9.58 15.76 -5.29
C ALA A 240 -9.64 17.13 -5.99
N PRO A 241 -8.71 18.04 -5.70
CA PRO A 241 -8.73 19.38 -6.29
C PRO A 241 -8.58 19.31 -7.82
N ILE A 242 -9.54 19.92 -8.52
CA ILE A 242 -9.55 20.06 -9.99
C ILE A 242 -8.56 21.17 -10.34
N GLN A 243 -7.60 20.94 -11.24
CA GLN A 243 -6.86 22.07 -11.83
C GLN A 243 -7.75 22.77 -12.85
N THR A 244 -8.05 24.03 -12.58
CA THR A 244 -8.38 25.04 -13.58
C THR A 244 -7.11 25.53 -14.27
#